data_AF-A0A086B0A3-F1
#
_entry.id   AF-A0A086B0A3-F1
#
_cell.length_a   1.000
_cell.length_b   1.000
_cell.length_c   1.000
_cell.angle_alpha   90.00
_cell.angle_beta   90.00
_cell.angle_gamma   90.00
#
_symmetry.space_group_name_H-M   'P 1'
#
loop_
_entity.id
_entity.type
_entity.pdbx_description
1 polymer ?
#
loop_
_entity_poly.entity_id
_entity_poly.type
_entity_poly.pdbx_seq_one_letter_code
_entity_poly.pdbx_strand_id
1 'polypeptide(L)'
;MNKHLIIPENIKQMLNSIENTSLHLAELPLEAHPKLPQFERNIRVLDMDAKSKQQFISFSYEQVLKDHETGEEINISLPAPEWVIYKETWSCLRDHNNKPVELPLAEPTDAMATDTVKVSSYQYMLWLLKNNKVGFTELLASYLNEFVKTHKEQLDKLS
;
A
#
# COMPACT_ATOMS: atom_id res chain seq x y z
N MET A 1 10.62 29.64 9.92
CA MET A 1 10.39 29.11 11.28
C MET A 1 11.74 28.82 11.94
N ASN A 2 11.83 28.74 13.27
CA ASN A 2 13.03 28.40 14.09
C ASN A 2 14.24 29.37 14.09
N LYS A 3 14.11 30.62 13.61
CA LYS A 3 15.24 31.59 13.53
C LYS A 3 15.90 31.95 14.87
N HIS A 4 15.26 31.66 16.00
CA HIS A 4 15.75 31.97 17.35
C HIS A 4 16.43 30.79 18.06
N LEU A 5 16.46 29.60 17.43
CA LEU A 5 16.99 28.39 18.04
C LEU A 5 18.40 28.09 17.51
N ILE A 6 19.31 27.73 18.41
CA ILE A 6 20.58 27.11 18.02
C ILE A 6 20.28 25.61 17.81
N ILE A 7 20.17 25.20 16.56
CA ILE A 7 19.81 23.83 16.19
C ILE A 7 21.07 22.98 16.01
N PRO A 8 21.26 21.90 16.81
CA PRO A 8 22.36 20.96 16.64
C PRO A 8 22.33 20.25 15.27
N GLU A 9 23.48 19.81 14.78
CA GLU A 9 23.61 19.26 13.42
C GLU A 9 22.77 18.01 13.18
N ASN A 10 22.68 17.11 14.16
CA ASN A 10 21.80 15.94 14.09
C ASN A 10 20.32 16.31 13.93
N ILE A 11 19.89 17.44 14.52
CA ILE A 11 18.52 17.94 14.37
C ILE A 11 18.33 18.62 13.01
N LYS A 12 19.34 19.33 12.49
CA LYS A 12 19.26 19.88 11.11
C LYS A 12 19.13 18.77 10.08
N GLN A 13 19.87 17.68 10.23
CA GLN A 13 19.75 16.50 9.37
C GLN A 13 18.34 15.91 9.43
N MET A 14 17.77 15.80 10.63
CA MET A 14 16.38 15.36 10.81
C MET A 14 15.37 16.31 10.15
N LEU A 15 15.53 17.62 10.31
CA LEU A 15 14.67 18.62 9.67
C LEU A 15 14.77 18.56 8.14
N ASN A 16 15.99 18.49 7.60
CA ASN A 16 16.20 18.30 6.18
C ASN A 16 15.54 17.00 5.70
N SER A 17 15.64 15.92 6.46
CA SER A 17 14.95 14.66 6.12
C SER A 17 13.42 14.81 6.10
N ILE A 18 12.85 15.57 7.03
CA ILE A 18 11.40 15.84 7.07
C ILE A 18 10.99 16.70 5.88
N GLU A 19 11.72 17.76 5.59
CA GLU A 19 11.43 18.70 4.49
C GLU A 19 11.56 18.03 3.11
N ASN A 20 12.44 17.06 2.97
CA ASN A 20 12.62 16.28 1.75
C ASN A 20 11.85 14.94 1.75
N THR A 21 11.01 14.69 2.76
CA THR A 21 10.14 13.52 2.76
C THR A 21 9.10 13.65 1.66
N SER A 22 8.87 12.57 0.92
CA SER A 22 7.85 12.54 -0.11
C SER A 22 6.45 12.84 0.44
N LEU A 23 5.64 13.56 -0.33
CA LEU A 23 4.28 13.92 0.04
C LEU A 23 3.27 12.76 -0.13
N HIS A 24 3.63 11.72 -0.88
CA HIS A 24 2.78 10.54 -1.06
C HIS A 24 2.98 9.53 0.08
N LEU A 25 1.96 8.72 0.36
CA LEU A 25 2.01 7.70 1.40
C LEU A 25 2.94 6.53 1.03
N ALA A 26 2.89 6.12 -0.23
CA ALA A 26 3.71 5.04 -0.76
C ALA A 26 3.82 5.15 -2.28
N GLU A 27 4.92 4.68 -2.83
CA GLU A 27 5.08 4.43 -4.26
C GLU A 27 5.48 2.97 -4.42
N LEU A 28 4.66 2.22 -5.16
CA LEU A 28 4.75 0.77 -5.25
C LEU A 28 4.84 0.36 -6.73
N PRO A 29 5.77 -0.53 -7.09
CA PRO A 29 6.01 -0.90 -8.48
C PRO A 29 4.85 -1.69 -9.07
N LEU A 30 4.64 -1.48 -10.37
CA LEU A 30 3.74 -2.26 -11.22
C LEU A 30 4.49 -2.95 -12.33
N GLU A 31 3.86 -3.97 -12.91
CA GLU A 31 4.30 -4.50 -14.19
C GLU A 31 4.28 -3.40 -15.27
N ALA A 32 5.27 -3.44 -16.16
CA ALA A 32 5.36 -2.54 -17.29
C ALA A 32 4.05 -2.48 -18.08
N HIS A 33 3.69 -1.28 -18.55
CA HIS A 33 2.46 -1.09 -19.29
C HIS A 33 2.57 -1.79 -20.67
N PRO A 34 1.58 -2.61 -21.10
CA PRO A 34 1.70 -3.42 -22.32
C PRO A 34 1.87 -2.59 -23.60
N LYS A 35 1.38 -1.35 -23.61
CA LYS A 35 1.51 -0.41 -24.74
C LYS A 35 2.59 0.66 -24.56
N LEU A 36 3.17 0.76 -23.37
CA LEU A 36 4.19 1.77 -23.06
C LEU A 36 5.37 1.09 -22.34
N PRO A 37 6.01 0.09 -22.96
CA PRO A 37 7.05 -0.73 -22.31
C PRO A 37 8.36 0.03 -22.04
N GLN A 38 8.52 1.23 -22.60
CA GLN A 38 9.68 2.10 -22.38
C GLN A 38 9.65 2.85 -21.04
N PHE A 39 8.59 2.69 -20.25
CA PHE A 39 8.43 3.35 -18.97
C PHE A 39 8.36 2.35 -17.81
N GLU A 40 9.05 2.67 -16.72
CA GLU A 40 8.74 2.11 -15.41
C GLU A 40 7.38 2.61 -14.97
N ARG A 41 6.60 1.73 -14.35
CA ARG A 41 5.25 2.03 -13.92
C ARG A 41 5.14 1.78 -12.43
N ASN A 42 4.56 2.75 -11.73
CA ASN A 42 4.30 2.66 -10.30
C ASN A 42 2.86 3.08 -10.00
N ILE A 43 2.29 2.57 -8.90
CA ILE A 43 1.14 3.18 -8.25
C ILE A 43 1.66 4.04 -7.10
N ARG A 44 1.31 5.32 -7.14
CA ARG A 44 1.60 6.28 -6.08
C ARG A 44 0.34 6.52 -5.27
N VAL A 45 0.34 6.06 -4.03
CA VAL A 45 -0.77 6.26 -3.08
C VAL A 45 -0.66 7.65 -2.49
N LEU A 46 -1.63 8.50 -2.79
CA LEU A 46 -1.65 9.91 -2.38
C LEU A 46 -2.21 10.05 -0.97
N ASP A 47 -3.35 9.40 -0.71
CA ASP A 47 -4.00 9.43 0.60
C ASP A 47 -4.78 8.14 0.89
N MET A 48 -5.19 8.02 2.15
CA MET A 48 -6.00 6.93 2.69
C MET A 48 -7.09 7.55 3.56
N ASP A 49 -8.34 7.22 3.29
CA ASP A 49 -9.48 7.68 4.07
C ASP A 49 -10.24 6.50 4.67
N ALA A 50 -10.30 6.47 6.01
CA ALA A 50 -11.01 5.45 6.76
C ALA A 50 -12.42 5.96 7.15
N LYS A 51 -13.43 5.54 6.39
CA LYS A 51 -14.83 5.89 6.63
C LYS A 51 -15.42 5.08 7.77
N SER A 52 -15.28 5.58 9.00
CA SER A 52 -15.66 4.87 10.23
C SER A 52 -17.12 4.47 10.35
N LYS A 53 -18.06 5.29 9.86
CA LYS A 53 -19.50 4.98 9.91
C LYS A 53 -19.87 3.82 9.00
N GLN A 54 -19.29 3.77 7.80
CA GLN A 54 -19.56 2.75 6.79
C GLN A 54 -18.59 1.56 6.87
N GLN A 55 -17.50 1.70 7.63
CA GLN A 55 -16.46 0.69 7.84
C GLN A 55 -15.76 0.25 6.55
N PHE A 56 -15.29 1.21 5.76
CA PHE A 56 -14.39 0.92 4.64
C PHE A 56 -13.21 1.88 4.62
N ILE A 57 -12.15 1.49 3.91
CA ILE A 57 -10.99 2.33 3.60
C ILE A 57 -10.96 2.56 2.09
N SER A 58 -10.84 3.82 1.68
CA SER A 58 -10.57 4.19 0.29
C SER A 58 -9.15 4.72 0.15
N PHE A 59 -8.49 4.37 -0.96
CA PHE A 59 -7.17 4.90 -1.32
C PHE A 59 -7.29 5.80 -2.54
N SER A 60 -6.81 7.04 -2.44
CA SER A 60 -6.59 7.88 -3.60
C SER A 60 -5.19 7.62 -4.12
N TYR A 61 -5.05 7.37 -5.41
CA TYR A 61 -3.78 7.04 -6.02
C TYR A 61 -3.73 7.47 -7.48
N GLU A 62 -2.52 7.53 -8.02
CA GLU A 62 -2.27 7.73 -9.45
C GLU A 62 -1.31 6.67 -9.99
N GLN A 63 -1.37 6.44 -11.29
CA GLN A 63 -0.34 5.68 -11.98
C GLN A 63 0.74 6.63 -12.48
N VAL A 64 1.98 6.36 -12.13
CA VAL A 64 3.14 7.18 -12.50
C VAL A 64 3.99 6.40 -13.48
N LEU A 65 4.38 7.06 -14.57
CA LEU A 65 5.31 6.52 -15.55
C LEU A 65 6.64 7.28 -15.45
N LYS A 66 7.75 6.54 -15.42
CA LYS A 66 9.11 7.10 -15.43
C LYS A 66 9.87 6.55 -16.63
N ASP A 67 10.53 7.42 -17.37
CA ASP A 67 11.42 7.03 -18.48
C ASP A 67 12.59 6.18 -17.97
N HIS A 68 12.82 5.03 -18.60
CA HIS A 68 13.92 4.14 -18.20
C HIS A 68 15.30 4.75 -18.41
N GLU A 69 15.46 5.64 -19.39
CA GLU A 69 16.75 6.25 -19.73
C GLU A 69 17.01 7.51 -18.90
N THR A 70 16.00 8.37 -18.75
CA THR A 70 16.18 9.68 -18.08
C THR A 70 15.72 9.69 -16.63
N GLY A 71 14.86 8.76 -16.23
CA GLY A 71 14.19 8.76 -14.92
C GLY A 71 13.13 9.85 -14.77
N GLU A 72 12.81 10.59 -15.83
CA GLU A 72 11.82 11.67 -15.80
C GLU A 72 10.39 11.12 -15.68
N GLU A 73 9.59 11.72 -14.81
CA GLU A 73 8.16 11.40 -14.69
C GLU A 73 7.39 11.99 -15.87
N ILE A 74 6.66 11.12 -16.56
CA ILE A 74 5.83 11.50 -17.69
C ILE A 74 4.39 11.63 -17.22
N ASN A 75 3.81 12.80 -17.46
CA ASN A 75 2.44 13.10 -17.10
C ASN A 75 1.47 12.66 -18.22
N ILE A 76 1.12 11.37 -18.21
CA ILE A 76 0.03 10.82 -19.02
C ILE A 76 -1.13 10.51 -18.07
N SER A 77 -2.32 10.99 -18.41
CA SER A 77 -3.52 10.61 -17.68
C SER A 77 -3.81 9.14 -17.94
N LEU A 78 -3.50 8.29 -16.96
CA LEU A 78 -3.83 6.87 -16.95
C LEU A 78 -5.05 6.63 -16.04
N PRO A 79 -5.87 5.59 -16.32
CA PRO A 79 -7.03 5.28 -15.50
C PRO A 79 -6.66 4.95 -14.05
N ALA A 80 -7.44 5.46 -13.10
CA ALA A 80 -7.31 5.12 -11.68
C ALA A 80 -8.65 4.53 -11.20
N PRO A 81 -8.90 3.22 -11.39
CA PRO A 81 -10.09 2.58 -10.86
C PRO A 81 -10.17 2.71 -9.33
N GLU A 82 -11.39 2.62 -8.79
CA GLU A 82 -11.60 2.78 -7.36
C GLU A 82 -10.91 1.67 -6.56
N TRP A 83 -10.08 2.05 -5.60
CA TRP A 83 -9.43 1.11 -4.67
C TRP A 83 -10.02 1.25 -3.27
N VAL A 84 -10.92 0.32 -2.92
CA VAL A 84 -11.63 0.30 -1.64
C VAL A 84 -11.52 -1.06 -0.97
N ILE A 85 -11.37 -1.05 0.36
CA ILE A 85 -11.38 -2.23 1.22
C ILE A 85 -12.60 -2.11 2.15
N TYR A 86 -13.59 -2.98 1.93
CA TYR A 86 -14.85 -2.99 2.68
C TYR A 86 -14.76 -3.83 3.96
N LYS A 87 -15.75 -3.69 4.87
CA LYS A 87 -15.80 -4.43 6.14
C LYS A 87 -15.88 -5.94 5.94
N GLU A 88 -16.50 -6.39 4.85
CA GLU A 88 -16.69 -7.79 4.48
C GLU A 88 -15.40 -8.41 3.93
N THR A 89 -14.43 -7.60 3.52
CA THR A 89 -13.12 -8.09 3.12
C THR A 89 -12.40 -8.63 4.36
N TRP A 90 -11.88 -9.84 4.24
CA TRP A 90 -11.07 -10.48 5.27
C TRP A 90 -9.61 -10.56 4.85
N SER A 91 -8.73 -10.59 5.85
CA SER A 91 -7.29 -10.79 5.74
C SER A 91 -6.87 -11.98 6.60
N CYS A 92 -5.73 -12.57 6.31
CA CYS A 92 -5.04 -13.42 7.29
C CYS A 92 -4.25 -12.52 8.25
N LEU A 93 -4.33 -12.81 9.55
CA LEU A 93 -3.42 -12.28 10.56
C LEU A 93 -2.00 -12.74 10.22
N ARG A 94 -1.03 -11.84 10.34
CA ARG A 94 0.38 -12.11 10.04
C ARG A 94 1.27 -12.03 11.28
N ASP A 95 2.30 -12.85 11.31
CA ASP A 95 3.32 -12.86 12.34
C ASP A 95 4.37 -11.74 12.14
N HIS A 96 5.42 -11.74 12.97
CA HIS A 96 6.51 -10.77 12.90
C HIS A 96 7.38 -10.90 11.64
N ASN A 97 7.28 -12.00 10.90
CA ASN A 97 7.95 -12.23 9.63
C ASN A 97 7.01 -11.98 8.44
N ASN A 98 5.86 -11.32 8.68
CA ASN A 98 4.84 -11.04 7.68
C ASN A 98 4.26 -12.31 7.02
N LYS A 99 4.30 -13.46 7.71
CA LYS A 99 3.71 -14.73 7.25
C LYS A 99 2.33 -14.93 7.86
N PRO A 100 1.36 -15.51 7.12
CA PRO A 100 0.07 -15.88 7.69
C PRO A 100 0.23 -16.77 8.93
N VAL A 101 -0.50 -16.44 9.99
CA VAL A 101 -0.57 -17.28 11.19
C VAL A 101 -1.50 -18.45 10.89
N GLU A 102 -0.94 -19.65 10.86
CA GLU A 102 -1.67 -20.90 10.71
C GLU A 102 -1.84 -21.59 12.06
N LEU A 103 -3.05 -22.09 12.33
CA LEU A 103 -3.37 -22.83 13.55
C LEU A 103 -4.07 -24.16 13.20
N PRO A 104 -3.95 -25.19 14.04
CA PRO A 104 -4.66 -26.45 13.85
C PRO A 104 -6.18 -26.26 13.85
N LEU A 105 -6.88 -27.03 13.02
CA LEU A 105 -8.34 -27.07 13.03
C LEU A 105 -8.84 -27.78 14.30
N ALA A 106 -9.94 -27.27 14.88
CA ALA A 106 -10.58 -27.87 16.04
C ALA A 106 -11.18 -29.26 15.72
N GLU A 107 -11.69 -29.43 14.50
CA GLU A 107 -12.18 -30.70 13.96
C GLU A 107 -11.37 -31.05 12.69
N PRO A 108 -10.17 -31.62 12.86
CA PRO A 108 -9.30 -31.92 11.73
C PRO A 108 -9.83 -33.10 10.93
N THR A 109 -9.96 -32.94 9.61
CA THR A 109 -10.27 -34.05 8.69
C THR A 109 -9.08 -34.99 8.49
N ASP A 110 -7.86 -34.50 8.76
CA ASP A 110 -6.59 -35.25 8.75
C ASP A 110 -5.66 -34.73 9.86
N ALA A 111 -4.73 -35.57 10.33
CA ALA A 111 -3.88 -35.32 11.51
C ALA A 111 -3.00 -34.05 11.48
N MET A 112 -2.93 -33.32 10.35
CA MET A 112 -2.18 -32.07 10.20
C MET A 112 -3.00 -30.93 9.57
N ALA A 113 -4.33 -30.97 9.62
CA ALA A 113 -5.13 -29.92 9.03
C ALA A 113 -5.00 -28.59 9.80
N THR A 114 -4.44 -27.57 9.15
CA THR A 114 -4.32 -26.18 9.63
C THR A 114 -5.16 -25.23 8.77
N ASP A 115 -5.58 -24.09 9.33
CA ASP A 115 -6.11 -22.95 8.57
C ASP A 115 -5.50 -21.63 9.10
N THR A 116 -5.57 -20.60 8.26
CA THR A 116 -5.13 -19.25 8.59
C THR A 116 -6.12 -18.52 9.48
N VAL A 117 -5.60 -17.72 10.40
CA VAL A 117 -6.44 -16.88 11.27
C VAL A 117 -7.00 -15.70 10.48
N LYS A 118 -8.31 -15.72 10.20
CA LYS A 118 -9.02 -14.67 9.45
C LYS A 118 -9.42 -13.51 10.36
N VAL A 119 -9.23 -12.29 9.88
CA VAL A 119 -9.60 -11.04 10.57
C VAL A 119 -10.23 -10.07 9.56
N SER A 120 -11.07 -9.13 10.03
CA SER A 120 -11.60 -8.06 9.17
C SER A 120 -10.47 -7.19 8.65
N SER A 121 -10.36 -7.04 7.33
CA SER A 121 -9.32 -6.22 6.69
C SER A 121 -9.38 -4.77 7.14
N TYR A 122 -10.59 -4.20 7.22
CA TYR A 122 -10.83 -2.85 7.69
C TYR A 122 -10.25 -2.63 9.10
N GLN A 123 -10.63 -3.48 10.06
CA GLN A 123 -10.17 -3.36 11.44
C GLN A 123 -8.67 -3.67 11.56
N TYR A 124 -8.17 -4.65 10.82
CA TYR A 124 -6.78 -5.06 10.88
C TYR A 124 -5.83 -3.98 10.35
N MET A 125 -6.17 -3.32 9.23
CA MET A 125 -5.39 -2.19 8.72
C MET A 125 -5.35 -1.02 9.71
N LEU A 126 -6.48 -0.70 10.35
CA LEU A 126 -6.51 0.34 11.39
C LEU A 126 -5.70 -0.04 12.64
N TRP A 127 -5.72 -1.32 13.02
CA TRP A 127 -4.91 -1.82 14.13
C TRP A 127 -3.41 -1.73 13.79
N LEU A 128 -3.00 -2.14 12.59
CA LEU A 128 -1.61 -2.04 12.13
C LEU A 128 -1.15 -0.58 12.05
N LEU A 129 -1.96 0.32 11.50
CA LEU A 129 -1.60 1.75 11.43
C LEU A 129 -1.28 2.34 12.81
N LYS A 130 -1.99 1.88 13.86
CA LYS A 130 -1.82 2.34 15.25
C LYS A 130 -0.67 1.64 15.99
N ASN A 131 -0.46 0.35 15.74
CA ASN A 131 0.39 -0.50 16.58
C ASN A 131 1.62 -1.05 15.86
N ASN A 132 1.61 -1.13 14.53
CA ASN A 132 2.68 -1.71 13.71
C ASN A 132 2.69 -1.09 12.29
N LYS A 133 3.34 0.06 12.15
CA LYS A 133 3.41 0.82 10.88
C LYS A 133 4.08 0.03 9.75
N VAL A 134 5.10 -0.78 10.07
CA VAL A 134 5.78 -1.63 9.08
C VAL A 134 4.82 -2.69 8.54
N GLY A 135 4.14 -3.40 9.44
CA GLY A 135 3.13 -4.38 9.05
C GLY A 135 1.97 -3.76 8.26
N PHE A 136 1.60 -2.50 8.53
CA PHE A 136 0.63 -1.77 7.72
C PHE A 136 1.11 -1.61 6.26
N THR A 137 2.35 -1.11 6.06
CA THR A 137 2.90 -0.93 4.71
C THR A 137 3.05 -2.24 3.95
N GLU A 138 3.44 -3.32 4.64
CA GLU A 138 3.54 -4.65 4.05
C GLU A 138 2.18 -5.22 3.63
N LEU A 139 1.16 -5.04 4.48
CA LEU A 139 -0.19 -5.46 4.17
C LEU A 139 -0.78 -4.65 3.00
N LEU A 140 -0.51 -3.35 2.96
CA LEU A 140 -0.91 -2.48 1.85
C LEU A 140 -0.31 -2.94 0.52
N ALA A 141 0.99 -3.27 0.50
CA ALA A 141 1.65 -3.81 -0.69
C ALA A 141 1.04 -5.15 -1.13
N SER A 142 0.65 -6.01 -0.17
CA SER A 142 -0.06 -7.26 -0.49
C SER A 142 -1.44 -6.99 -1.12
N TYR A 143 -2.19 -6.02 -0.62
CA TYR A 143 -3.48 -5.64 -1.21
C TYR A 143 -3.33 -5.01 -2.59
N LEU A 144 -2.26 -4.25 -2.81
CA LEU A 144 -1.98 -3.69 -4.14
C LEU A 144 -1.84 -4.81 -5.17
N ASN A 145 -1.10 -5.87 -4.85
CA ASN A 145 -0.90 -6.98 -5.78
C ASN A 145 -2.25 -7.60 -6.21
N GLU A 146 -3.15 -7.83 -5.28
CA GLU A 146 -4.49 -8.36 -5.59
C GLU A 146 -5.36 -7.34 -6.33
N PHE A 147 -5.28 -6.07 -5.96
CA PHE A 147 -5.97 -4.98 -6.64
C PHE A 147 -5.54 -4.88 -8.12
N VAL A 148 -4.24 -4.90 -8.38
CA VAL A 148 -3.65 -4.84 -9.73
C VAL A 148 -4.05 -6.04 -10.56
N LYS A 149 -4.01 -7.25 -10.01
CA LYS A 149 -4.49 -8.45 -10.71
C LYS A 149 -5.96 -8.33 -11.10
N THR A 150 -6.79 -7.85 -10.17
CA THR A 150 -8.24 -7.74 -10.38
C THR A 150 -8.61 -6.64 -11.38
N HIS A 151 -7.85 -5.54 -11.40
CA HIS A 151 -8.14 -4.37 -12.24
C HIS A 151 -7.18 -4.22 -13.42
N LYS A 152 -6.40 -5.25 -13.76
CA LYS A 152 -5.35 -5.20 -14.78
C LYS A 152 -5.83 -4.60 -16.09
N GLU A 153 -6.96 -5.09 -16.61
CA GLU A 153 -7.53 -4.59 -17.87
C GLU A 153 -7.92 -3.10 -17.82
N GLN A 154 -8.34 -2.59 -16.66
CA GLN A 154 -8.70 -1.18 -16.50
C GLN A 154 -7.46 -0.31 -16.35
N LEU A 155 -6.49 -0.78 -15.57
CA LEU A 155 -5.22 -0.11 -15.36
C LEU A 155 -4.43 0.02 -16.68
N ASP A 156 -4.49 -0.98 -17.56
CA ASP A 156 -3.77 -1.05 -18.84
C ASP A 156 -4.48 -0.31 -20.00
N LYS A 157 -5.61 0.35 -19.74
CA LYS A 157 -6.25 1.20 -20.73
C LYS A 157 -5.47 2.51 -20.90
N LEU A 158 -5.44 3.00 -22.13
CA LEU A 158 -5.07 4.37 -22.43
C LEU A 158 -6.37 5.17 -22.51
N SER A 159 -6.40 6.31 -21.83
CA SER A 159 -7.54 7.23 -21.75
C SER A 159 -8.03 7.68 -23.13
#